data_AF-A0A929UWJ0-F1
#
_entry.id   AF-A0A929UWJ0-F1
#
_cell.length_a   1.000
_cell.length_b   1.000
_cell.length_c   1.000
_cell.angle_alpha   90.00
_cell.angle_beta   90.00
_cell.angle_gamma   90.00
#
_symmetry.space_group_name_H-M   'P 1'
#
loop_
_entity.id
_entity.type
_entity.pdbx_description
1 polymer ?
#
loop_
_entity_poly.entity_id
_entity_poly.type
_entity_poly.pdbx_seq_one_letter_code
_entity_poly.pdbx_strand_id
1 'polypeptide(L)'
;RIADYFKDKINVTFGWGTTLTNDLGITPNNFVMKATEVDGVSTVKLSDTPGKHTGSGDKIREYSEYVKAALAENALNNTLVSV
;
A
#
# COMPACT_ATOMS: atom_id res chain seq x y z
N ARG A 1 4.94 1.05 21.60
CA ARG A 1 4.62 2.29 20.83
C ARG A 1 3.36 2.13 19.98
N ILE A 2 3.36 1.31 18.91
CA ILE A 2 2.15 1.13 18.08
C ILE A 2 1.04 0.40 18.84
N ALA A 3 1.36 -0.68 19.55
CA ALA A 3 0.40 -1.40 20.39
C ALA A 3 -0.25 -0.48 21.43
N ASP A 4 0.55 0.34 22.14
CA ASP A 4 0.04 1.29 23.14
C ASP A 4 -0.88 2.35 22.53
N TYR A 5 -0.52 2.87 21.34
CA TYR A 5 -1.33 3.88 20.66
C TYR A 5 -2.72 3.38 20.26
N PHE A 6 -2.82 2.10 19.89
CA PHE A 6 -4.07 1.46 19.46
C PHE A 6 -4.78 0.65 20.55
N LYS A 7 -4.22 0.63 21.76
CA LYS A 7 -4.83 -0.03 22.91
C LYS A 7 -6.25 0.49 23.11
N ASP A 8 -7.19 -0.45 23.28
CA ASP A 8 -8.62 -0.20 23.48
C ASP A 8 -9.33 0.54 22.33
N LYS A 9 -8.66 0.76 21.19
CA LYS A 9 -9.26 1.35 19.97
C LYS A 9 -9.66 0.29 18.97
N ILE A 10 -8.75 -0.65 18.72
CA ILE A 10 -8.93 -1.75 17.77
C ILE A 10 -8.11 -2.97 18.20
N ASN A 11 -8.50 -4.16 17.74
CA ASN A 11 -7.66 -5.34 17.86
C ASN A 11 -6.47 -5.23 16.90
N VAL A 12 -5.27 -5.50 17.37
CA VAL A 12 -4.04 -5.40 16.58
C VAL A 12 -3.30 -6.72 16.51
N THR A 13 -2.60 -6.95 15.41
CA THR A 13 -1.68 -8.09 15.21
C THR A 13 -0.44 -7.58 14.48
N PHE A 14 0.72 -8.12 14.82
CA PHE A 14 2.00 -7.71 14.24
C PHE A 14 2.65 -8.87 13.49
N GLY A 15 2.83 -8.72 12.18
CA GLY A 15 3.66 -9.63 11.40
C GLY A 15 5.14 -9.28 11.60
N TRP A 16 5.95 -10.26 12.00
CA TRP A 16 7.38 -10.07 12.21
C TRP A 16 8.18 -10.91 11.20
N GLY A 17 8.75 -10.24 10.20
CA GLY A 17 9.43 -10.86 9.06
C GLY A 17 10.95 -10.87 9.18
N THR A 18 11.66 -10.13 8.31
CA THR A 18 13.11 -10.20 8.13
C THR A 18 13.92 -10.11 9.42
N THR A 19 13.57 -9.22 10.35
CA THR A 19 14.32 -9.08 11.61
C THR A 19 14.04 -10.20 12.62
N LEU A 20 13.02 -11.04 12.40
CA LEU A 20 12.81 -12.27 13.18
C LEU A 20 13.62 -13.42 12.60
N THR A 21 13.60 -13.56 11.28
CA THR A 21 14.07 -14.78 10.60
C THR A 21 15.45 -14.64 9.95
N ASN A 22 15.96 -13.42 9.81
CA ASN A 22 17.22 -13.12 9.13
C ASN A 22 17.94 -11.90 9.76
N ASP A 23 17.98 -11.83 11.08
CA ASP A 23 18.78 -10.84 11.83
C ASP A 23 20.12 -11.44 12.27
N LEU A 24 21.03 -11.57 11.30
CA LEU A 24 22.30 -12.28 11.46
C LEU A 24 23.52 -11.34 11.60
N GLY A 25 23.29 -10.04 11.83
CA GLY A 25 24.37 -9.04 11.86
C GLY A 25 24.96 -8.69 10.49
N ILE A 26 24.31 -9.12 9.40
CA ILE A 26 24.65 -8.77 8.02
C ILE A 26 23.42 -8.19 7.30
N THR A 27 23.64 -7.38 6.27
CA THR A 27 22.56 -6.80 5.48
C THR A 27 21.74 -7.91 4.79
N PRO A 28 20.45 -8.06 5.08
CA PRO A 28 19.62 -9.05 4.42
C PRO A 28 19.41 -8.71 2.93
N ASN A 29 19.31 -9.74 2.09
CA ASN A 29 18.93 -9.55 0.70
C ASN A 29 17.53 -8.94 0.58
N ASN A 30 17.35 -7.97 -0.33
CA ASN A 30 16.10 -7.27 -0.56
C ASN A 30 15.55 -7.53 -1.97
N PHE A 31 15.15 -8.77 -2.25
CA PHE A 31 14.46 -9.14 -3.48
C PHE A 31 12.96 -9.30 -3.24
N VAL A 32 12.19 -9.15 -4.31
CA VAL A 32 10.73 -9.28 -4.30
C VAL A 32 10.29 -10.14 -5.48
N MET A 33 9.16 -10.83 -5.31
CA MET A 33 8.42 -11.45 -6.39
C MET A 33 7.02 -10.83 -6.42
N LYS A 34 6.58 -10.42 -7.60
CA LYS A 34 5.30 -9.73 -7.80
C LYS A 34 4.65 -10.23 -9.08
N ALA A 35 3.33 -10.23 -9.12
CA ALA A 35 2.61 -10.35 -10.38
C ALA A 35 2.99 -9.17 -11.29
N THR A 36 3.17 -9.46 -12.58
CA THR A 36 3.49 -8.47 -13.61
C THR A 36 2.39 -8.34 -14.65
N GLU A 37 1.63 -9.41 -14.89
CA GLU A 37 0.57 -9.50 -15.89
C GLU A 37 -0.51 -10.51 -15.47
N VAL A 38 -1.76 -10.21 -15.82
CA VAL A 38 -2.91 -11.12 -15.75
C VAL A 38 -3.70 -10.96 -17.04
N ASP A 39 -3.98 -12.07 -17.75
CA ASP A 39 -4.76 -12.09 -19.00
C ASP A 39 -4.29 -11.06 -20.06
N GLY A 40 -2.97 -10.92 -20.24
CA GLY A 40 -2.38 -9.97 -21.18
C GLY A 40 -2.41 -8.50 -20.72
N VAL A 41 -2.87 -8.23 -19.50
CA VAL A 41 -2.95 -6.88 -18.92
C VAL A 41 -1.90 -6.71 -17.83
N SER A 42 -1.02 -5.71 -17.98
CA SER A 42 -0.02 -5.41 -16.97
C SER A 42 -0.64 -5.00 -15.63
N THR A 43 -0.19 -5.61 -14.55
CA THR A 43 -0.64 -5.28 -13.20
C THR A 43 0.05 -4.03 -12.67
N VAL A 44 -0.63 -3.29 -11.78
CA VAL A 44 -0.06 -2.15 -11.06
C VAL A 44 -0.31 -2.28 -9.55
N LYS A 45 0.68 -1.89 -8.76
CA LYS A 45 0.56 -1.69 -7.31
C LYS A 45 0.90 -0.25 -6.99
N LEU A 46 -0.10 0.51 -6.55
CA LEU A 46 0.10 1.83 -5.95
C LEU A 46 0.50 1.68 -4.48
N SER A 47 1.16 2.70 -3.94
CA SER A 47 1.70 2.69 -2.57
C SER A 47 1.58 4.09 -2.01
N ASP A 48 1.26 4.19 -0.72
CA ASP A 48 1.24 5.48 -0.01
C ASP A 48 2.63 6.11 0.14
N THR A 49 3.69 5.33 -0.08
CA THR A 49 5.08 5.83 -0.06
C THR A 49 5.50 6.29 -1.46
N PRO A 50 5.93 7.56 -1.63
CA PRO A 50 6.47 8.05 -2.89
C PRO A 50 7.61 7.16 -3.40
N GLY A 51 7.62 6.88 -4.71
CA GLY A 51 8.64 6.05 -5.35
C GLY A 51 8.51 4.54 -5.11
N LYS A 52 7.47 4.08 -4.39
CA LYS A 52 7.21 2.63 -4.18
C LYS A 52 6.06 2.06 -5.02
N HIS A 53 5.60 2.79 -6.03
CA HIS A 53 4.72 2.23 -7.05
C HIS A 53 5.46 1.16 -7.87
N THR A 54 4.75 0.11 -8.30
CA THR A 54 5.30 -0.87 -9.24
C THR A 54 4.30 -1.20 -10.35
N GLY A 55 4.79 -1.32 -11.57
CA GLY A 55 4.00 -1.46 -12.80
C GLY A 55 4.63 -0.62 -13.92
N SER A 56 4.04 -0.65 -15.11
CA SER A 56 4.46 0.25 -16.20
C SER A 56 4.08 1.70 -15.88
N GLY A 57 4.87 2.66 -16.38
CA GLY A 57 4.64 4.09 -16.10
C GLY A 57 3.24 4.57 -16.51
N ASP A 58 2.74 4.07 -17.64
CA ASP A 58 1.40 4.42 -18.12
C ASP A 58 0.30 3.88 -17.20
N LYS A 59 0.42 2.63 -16.73
CA LYS A 59 -0.57 2.04 -15.80
C LYS A 59 -0.50 2.67 -14.41
N ILE A 60 0.70 3.03 -13.93
CA ILE A 60 0.86 3.80 -12.70
C ILE A 60 0.13 5.15 -12.82
N ARG A 61 0.33 5.88 -13.92
CA ARG A 61 -0.35 7.17 -14.14
C ARG A 61 -1.86 6.99 -14.22
N GLU A 62 -2.35 6.09 -15.06
CA GLU A 62 -3.77 5.80 -15.26
C GLU A 62 -4.48 5.49 -13.94
N TYR A 63 -3.99 4.51 -13.17
CA TYR A 63 -4.62 4.11 -11.92
C TYR A 63 -4.46 5.17 -10.82
N SER A 64 -3.39 5.98 -10.85
CA SER A 64 -3.25 7.09 -9.89
C SER A 64 -4.32 8.15 -10.12
N GLU A 65 -4.65 8.47 -11.37
CA GLU A 65 -5.73 9.41 -11.67
C GLU A 65 -7.11 8.83 -11.29
N TYR A 66 -7.35 7.54 -11.52
CA TYR A 66 -8.57 6.88 -11.06
C TYR A 66 -8.74 6.93 -9.53
N VAL A 67 -7.68 6.64 -8.78
CA VAL A 67 -7.72 6.72 -7.31
C VAL A 67 -7.96 8.15 -6.84
N LYS A 68 -7.30 9.16 -7.43
CA LYS A 68 -7.54 10.57 -7.08
C LYS A 68 -8.99 10.99 -7.34
N ALA A 69 -9.55 10.62 -8.50
CA ALA A 69 -10.93 10.93 -8.84
C ALA A 69 -11.91 10.30 -7.85
N ALA A 70 -11.73 9.01 -7.52
CA ALA A 70 -12.57 8.32 -6.55
C ALA A 70 -12.48 8.91 -5.14
N LEU A 71 -11.27 9.31 -4.71
CA LEU A 71 -11.09 9.98 -3.43
C LEU A 71 -11.75 11.36 -3.39
N ALA A 72 -11.66 12.13 -4.47
CA ALA A 72 -12.31 13.43 -4.58
C ALA A 72 -13.84 13.32 -4.53
N GLU A 73 -14.40 12.35 -5.25
CA GLU A 73 -15.83 12.05 -5.21
C GLU A 73 -16.28 11.64 -3.81
N ASN A 74 -15.55 10.74 -3.16
CA ASN A 74 -15.84 10.33 -1.78
C ASN A 74 -15.78 11.51 -0.80
N ALA A 75 -14.80 12.40 -0.93
CA ALA A 75 -14.69 13.57 -0.07
C ALA A 75 -15.88 14.52 -0.24
N LEU A 76 -16.33 14.75 -1.48
CA LEU A 76 -17.51 15.57 -1.77
C LEU A 76 -18.78 14.92 -1.18
N ASN A 77 -18.98 13.63 -1.42
CA ASN A 77 -20.16 12.91 -0.94
C ASN A 77 -20.22 12.85 0.60
N ASN A 78 -19.07 12.61 1.25
CA ASN A 78 -19.03 12.53 2.72
C ASN A 78 -19.25 13.89 3.40
N THR A 79 -18.96 15.00 2.70
CA THR A 79 -19.24 16.37 3.18
C THR A 79 -20.74 16.72 3.05
N LEU A 80 -21.43 16.16 2.06
CA LEU A 80 -22.85 16.41 1.80
C LEU A 80 -23.79 15.59 2.72
N VAL A 81 -23.31 14.50 3.32
CA VAL A 81 -24.09 13.63 4.22
C VAL A 81 -23.92 14.03 5.69
N SER A 82 -23.00 14.95 6.01
CA SER A 82 -22.75 15.44 7.38
C SER A 82 -23.40 16.80 7.70
N VAL A 83 -24.47 17.19 7.00
CA VAL A 83 -25.30 18.37 7.32
C VAL A 83 -26.69 17.93 7.76
#